data_AF-M6ZPF7-F1
#
_entry.id   AF-M6ZPF7-F1
#
_cell.length_a   1.000
_cell.length_b   1.000
_cell.length_c   1.000
_cell.angle_alpha   90.00
_cell.angle_beta   90.00
_cell.angle_gamma   90.00
#
_symmetry.space_group_name_H-M   'P 1'
#
loop_
_entity.id
_entity.type
_entity.pdbx_description
1 polymer ?
#
loop_
_entity_poly.entity_id
_entity_poly.type
_entity_poly.pdbx_seq_one_letter_code
_entity_poly.pdbx_strand_id
1 'polypeptide(L)'
;MNLKLTGEPENERQSSLKRIHLIRHSKSDWETEFKSDHERPLSERGKKNARSLRKYLEKIEFKTDLFLVSDSKRTIDTFKILTKNRNLSLETKTTENLYESDSEDILITIRSLNRKFEDVTLLGHNPSIEEIANRLIRGSEDSSFSESMFLKFPTSGFLSIQVKAESWEELGKLPGKIIRFWIP
;
A
#
# COMPACT_ATOMS: atom_id res chain seq x y z
N MET A 1 -12.82 43.67 -40.59
CA MET A 1 -12.27 44.00 -39.26
C MET A 1 -13.15 43.29 -38.24
N ASN A 2 -12.78 42.08 -37.84
CA ASN A 2 -12.09 41.77 -36.57
C ASN A 2 -13.04 41.97 -35.36
N LEU A 3 -13.34 41.01 -34.48
CA LEU A 3 -12.71 39.74 -34.11
C LEU A 3 -13.81 38.81 -33.52
N LYS A 4 -13.78 37.52 -33.84
CA LYS A 4 -14.47 36.48 -33.04
C LYS A 4 -13.67 36.32 -31.73
N LEU A 5 -14.32 36.52 -30.58
CA LEU A 5 -13.79 36.08 -29.28
C LEU A 5 -14.33 34.68 -29.01
N THR A 6 -13.54 33.68 -29.41
CA THR A 6 -13.66 32.30 -28.94
C THR A 6 -12.97 32.21 -27.59
N GLY A 7 -13.74 32.25 -26.51
CA GLY A 7 -13.31 31.70 -25.23
C GLY A 7 -13.76 30.25 -25.19
N GLU A 8 -12.88 29.32 -25.53
CA GLU A 8 -13.09 27.92 -25.13
C GLU A 8 -13.06 27.87 -23.60
N PRO A 9 -13.94 27.10 -22.94
CA PRO A 9 -13.84 26.92 -21.51
C PRO A 9 -12.51 26.21 -21.22
N GLU A 10 -11.68 26.79 -20.35
CA GLU A 10 -10.55 26.09 -19.75
C GLU A 10 -11.10 24.79 -19.17
N ASN A 11 -10.73 23.69 -19.82
CA ASN A 11 -11.09 22.35 -19.42
C ASN A 11 -10.50 22.15 -18.01
N GLU A 12 -11.33 22.25 -16.96
CA GLU A 12 -10.97 21.83 -15.61
C GLU A 12 -10.43 20.40 -15.76
N ARG A 13 -9.10 20.23 -15.69
CA ARG A 13 -8.51 18.89 -15.71
C ARG A 13 -9.13 18.14 -14.55
N GLN A 14 -9.99 17.17 -14.86
CA GLN A 14 -10.54 16.26 -13.89
C GLN A 14 -9.35 15.61 -13.16
N SER A 15 -9.02 16.09 -11.96
CA SER A 15 -7.89 15.55 -11.20
C SER A 15 -8.20 14.08 -10.93
N SER A 16 -7.42 13.15 -11.50
CA SER A 16 -7.61 11.74 -11.20
C SER A 16 -7.02 11.41 -9.82
N LEU A 17 -7.61 10.41 -9.18
CA LEU A 17 -7.28 10.03 -7.81
C LEU A 17 -6.60 8.66 -7.84
N LYS A 18 -5.40 8.58 -7.25
CA LYS A 18 -4.74 7.30 -6.96
C LYS A 18 -4.95 6.94 -5.51
N ARG A 19 -5.30 5.68 -5.24
CA ARG A 19 -5.44 5.13 -3.89
C ARG A 19 -4.40 4.05 -3.69
N ILE A 20 -3.61 4.19 -2.63
CA ILE A 20 -2.64 3.18 -2.23
C ILE A 20 -2.96 2.69 -0.83
N HIS A 21 -2.99 1.37 -0.68
CA HIS A 21 -3.19 0.70 0.59
C HIS A 21 -1.91 -0.01 1.02
N LEU A 22 -1.51 0.19 2.26
CA LEU A 22 -0.32 -0.38 2.83
C LEU A 22 -0.73 -1.35 3.93
N ILE A 23 -0.25 -2.58 3.83
CA ILE A 23 -0.45 -3.63 4.82
C ILE A 23 0.92 -4.15 5.24
N ARG A 24 1.19 -4.10 6.55
CA ARG A 24 2.31 -4.86 7.11
C ARG A 24 1.85 -6.28 7.39
N HIS A 25 2.70 -7.26 7.07
CA HIS A 25 2.44 -8.66 7.38
C HIS A 25 2.01 -8.88 8.85
N SER A 26 1.26 -9.96 9.08
CA SER A 26 0.83 -10.32 10.43
C SER A 26 1.99 -10.89 11.25
N LYS A 27 1.88 -10.87 12.59
CA LYS A 27 2.98 -11.25 13.48
C LYS A 27 3.54 -12.64 13.15
N SER A 28 4.83 -12.70 12.81
CA SER A 28 5.55 -13.94 12.55
C SER A 28 5.90 -14.70 13.83
N ASP A 29 6.23 -15.97 13.68
CA ASP A 29 6.65 -16.86 14.75
C ASP A 29 8.17 -17.00 14.77
N TRP A 30 8.80 -16.68 15.89
CA TRP A 30 10.25 -16.80 16.08
C TRP A 30 10.65 -18.06 16.86
N GLU A 31 9.67 -18.77 17.45
CA GLU A 31 9.92 -19.93 18.31
C GLU A 31 9.91 -21.24 17.53
N THR A 32 9.18 -21.29 16.41
CA THR A 32 9.16 -22.45 15.50
C THR A 32 10.45 -22.51 14.66
N GLU A 33 11.00 -23.71 14.46
CA GLU A 33 12.13 -23.90 13.54
C GLU A 33 11.72 -23.65 12.08
N PHE A 34 12.55 -22.89 11.35
CA PHE A 34 12.38 -22.60 9.93
C PHE A 34 13.75 -22.54 9.24
N LYS A 35 13.75 -22.76 7.92
CA LYS A 35 14.99 -22.88 7.12
C LYS A 35 15.71 -21.54 6.92
N SER A 36 14.97 -20.43 6.87
CA SER A 36 15.49 -19.07 6.66
C SER A 36 14.45 -18.04 7.13
N ASP A 37 14.83 -16.77 7.31
CA ASP A 37 13.89 -15.70 7.69
C ASP A 37 12.71 -15.58 6.69
N HIS A 38 12.99 -15.81 5.41
CA HIS A 38 12.01 -15.76 4.32
C HIS A 38 10.92 -16.83 4.49
N GLU A 39 11.30 -18.02 4.97
CA GLU A 39 10.43 -19.15 5.29
C GLU A 39 9.79 -19.08 6.69
N ARG A 40 9.94 -17.96 7.42
CA ARG A 40 9.35 -17.83 8.75
C ARG A 40 7.82 -17.74 8.70
N PRO A 41 7.08 -18.62 9.42
CA PRO A 41 5.63 -18.64 9.38
C PRO A 41 4.99 -17.54 10.26
N LEU A 42 3.67 -17.44 10.18
CA LEU A 42 2.87 -16.66 11.12
C LEU A 42 2.75 -17.36 12.48
N SER A 43 2.85 -16.58 13.56
CA SER A 43 2.46 -17.02 14.91
C SER A 43 0.95 -17.20 15.04
N GLU A 44 0.47 -17.92 16.05
CA GLU A 44 -0.97 -18.05 16.33
C GLU A 44 -1.65 -16.69 16.56
N ARG A 45 -0.97 -15.77 17.27
CA ARG A 45 -1.43 -14.39 17.41
C ARG A 45 -1.49 -13.68 16.04
N GLY A 46 -0.50 -13.89 15.19
CA GLY A 46 -0.47 -13.37 13.81
C GLY A 46 -1.67 -13.86 12.99
N LYS A 47 -1.97 -15.17 13.03
CA LYS A 47 -3.13 -15.76 12.36
C LYS A 47 -4.45 -15.16 12.88
N LYS A 48 -4.56 -14.92 14.19
CA LYS A 48 -5.73 -14.24 14.80
C LYS A 48 -5.87 -12.81 14.28
N ASN A 49 -4.80 -12.03 14.28
CA ASN A 49 -4.80 -10.64 13.81
C ASN A 49 -5.11 -10.55 12.30
N ALA A 50 -4.58 -11.45 11.49
CA ALA A 50 -4.92 -11.54 10.05
C ALA A 50 -6.42 -11.77 9.84
N ARG A 51 -7.07 -12.63 10.66
CA ARG A 51 -8.53 -12.83 10.62
C ARG A 51 -9.30 -11.58 11.04
N SER A 52 -8.81 -10.82 12.03
CA SER A 52 -9.41 -9.54 12.41
C SER A 52 -9.31 -8.52 11.27
N LEU A 53 -8.15 -8.42 10.62
CA LEU A 53 -7.96 -7.56 9.45
C LEU A 53 -8.90 -7.97 8.31
N ARG A 54 -9.04 -9.27 8.03
CA ARG A 54 -10.00 -9.77 7.04
C ARG A 54 -11.42 -9.30 7.34
N LYS A 55 -11.90 -9.44 8.58
CA LYS A 55 -13.24 -8.98 8.99
C LYS A 55 -13.41 -7.48 8.81
N TYR A 56 -12.36 -6.70 9.07
CA TYR A 56 -12.37 -5.26 8.81
C TYR A 56 -12.48 -4.96 7.30
N LEU A 57 -11.68 -5.62 6.47
CA LEU A 57 -11.74 -5.49 5.00
C LEU A 57 -13.09 -5.96 4.41
N GLU A 58 -13.73 -6.96 5.02
CA GLU A 58 -15.12 -7.36 4.72
C GLU A 58 -16.11 -6.25 5.03
N LYS A 59 -16.02 -5.65 6.23
CA LYS A 59 -16.92 -4.59 6.68
C LYS A 59 -16.88 -3.35 5.78
N ILE A 60 -15.72 -3.01 5.23
CA ILE A 60 -15.56 -1.84 4.36
C ILE A 60 -15.71 -2.18 2.86
N GLU A 61 -16.14 -3.40 2.55
CA GLU A 61 -16.30 -3.91 1.18
C GLU A 61 -15.04 -3.71 0.32
N PHE A 62 -13.87 -3.95 0.93
CA PHE A 62 -12.58 -3.63 0.33
C PHE A 62 -12.35 -4.34 -1.02
N LYS A 63 -11.88 -3.57 -1.99
CA LYS A 63 -11.41 -3.99 -3.32
C LYS A 63 -10.25 -3.10 -3.75
N THR A 64 -9.35 -3.66 -4.56
CA THR A 64 -8.20 -2.98 -5.15
C THR A 64 -8.02 -3.47 -6.59
N ASP A 65 -7.37 -2.71 -7.46
CA ASP A 65 -7.12 -3.18 -8.83
C ASP A 65 -5.94 -4.16 -8.85
N LEU A 66 -4.87 -3.80 -8.13
CA LEU A 66 -3.65 -4.60 -8.06
C LEU A 66 -3.25 -4.83 -6.60
N PHE A 67 -3.00 -6.10 -6.26
CA PHE A 67 -2.48 -6.51 -4.96
C PHE A 67 -1.06 -7.05 -5.12
N LEU A 68 -0.06 -6.28 -4.67
CA LEU A 68 1.34 -6.69 -4.63
C LEU A 68 1.66 -7.30 -3.26
N VAL A 69 2.24 -8.49 -3.27
CA VAL A 69 2.54 -9.27 -2.07
C VAL A 69 4.02 -9.63 -2.07
N SER A 70 4.76 -9.33 -1.00
CA SER A 70 6.10 -9.89 -0.83
C SER A 70 6.02 -11.43 -0.86
N ASP A 71 7.00 -12.04 -1.49
CA ASP A 71 7.11 -13.50 -1.65
C ASP A 71 7.43 -14.27 -0.36
N SER A 72 7.79 -13.60 0.73
CA SER A 72 8.05 -14.27 2.00
C SER A 72 6.84 -15.05 2.54
N LYS A 73 7.12 -16.12 3.28
CA LYS A 73 6.07 -17.01 3.81
C LYS A 73 5.04 -16.25 4.65
N ARG A 74 5.46 -15.35 5.54
CA ARG A 74 4.57 -14.58 6.42
C ARG A 74 3.65 -13.61 5.68
N THR A 75 4.09 -13.03 4.56
CA THR A 75 3.24 -12.16 3.71
C THR A 75 2.27 -13.00 2.90
N ILE A 76 2.71 -14.10 2.31
CA ILE A 76 1.84 -15.04 1.61
C ILE A 76 0.78 -15.65 2.53
N ASP A 77 1.15 -16.09 3.74
CA ASP A 77 0.21 -16.64 4.71
C ASP A 77 -0.77 -15.56 5.21
N THR A 78 -0.32 -14.31 5.38
CA THR A 78 -1.22 -13.18 5.69
C THR A 78 -2.22 -12.99 4.55
N PHE A 79 -1.75 -12.91 3.31
CA PHE A 79 -2.58 -12.73 2.12
C PHE A 79 -3.64 -13.83 1.97
N LYS A 80 -3.24 -15.11 2.10
CA LYS A 80 -4.14 -16.26 2.05
C LYS A 80 -5.26 -16.18 3.09
N ILE A 81 -4.97 -15.65 4.28
CA ILE A 81 -6.00 -15.43 5.29
C ILE A 81 -6.94 -14.31 4.84
N LEU A 82 -6.41 -13.18 4.35
CA LEU A 82 -7.22 -12.03 3.92
C LEU A 82 -8.17 -12.37 2.76
N THR A 83 -7.72 -13.17 1.80
CA THR A 83 -8.49 -13.54 0.60
C THR A 83 -9.29 -14.83 0.75
N LYS A 84 -9.32 -15.44 1.94
CA LYS A 84 -10.06 -16.67 2.16
C LYS A 84 -11.55 -16.47 1.82
N ASN A 85 -12.02 -17.20 0.81
CA ASN A 85 -13.38 -17.18 0.26
C ASN A 85 -13.79 -15.87 -0.44
N ARG A 86 -12.86 -14.95 -0.72
CA ARG A 86 -13.15 -13.67 -1.38
C ARG A 86 -11.99 -13.25 -2.28
N ASN A 87 -12.31 -12.86 -3.51
CA ASN A 87 -11.34 -12.14 -4.32
C ASN A 87 -11.28 -10.67 -3.88
N LEU A 88 -10.11 -10.14 -3.52
CA LEU A 88 -9.94 -8.74 -3.12
C LEU A 88 -9.42 -7.85 -4.24
N SER A 89 -8.92 -8.42 -5.34
CA SER A 89 -8.34 -7.62 -6.43
C SER A 89 -8.66 -8.11 -7.84
N LEU A 90 -8.49 -7.24 -8.83
CA LEU A 90 -8.55 -7.64 -10.24
C LEU A 90 -7.29 -8.44 -10.63
N GLU A 91 -6.14 -7.99 -10.14
CA GLU A 91 -4.84 -8.61 -10.36
C GLU A 91 -4.10 -8.80 -9.02
N THR A 92 -3.40 -9.92 -8.87
CA THR A 92 -2.51 -10.19 -7.72
C THR A 92 -1.14 -10.59 -8.26
N LYS A 93 -0.08 -10.00 -7.72
CA LYS A 93 1.31 -10.37 -8.04
C LYS A 93 2.12 -10.57 -6.77
N THR A 94 2.88 -11.64 -6.79
CA THR A 94 3.93 -11.89 -5.79
C THR A 94 5.25 -11.32 -6.32
N THR A 95 6.04 -10.67 -5.48
CA THR A 95 7.33 -10.06 -5.87
C THR A 95 8.34 -10.08 -4.73
N GLU A 96 9.62 -10.25 -5.07
CA GLU A 96 10.74 -10.13 -4.13
C GLU A 96 11.04 -8.66 -3.76
N ASN A 97 10.66 -7.70 -4.62
CA ASN A 97 10.84 -6.24 -4.47
C ASN A 97 10.05 -5.62 -3.30
N LEU A 98 9.48 -6.44 -2.42
CA LEU A 98 8.79 -5.99 -1.21
C LEU A 98 9.35 -6.63 0.06
N TYR A 99 10.37 -7.50 -0.02
CA TYR A 99 10.93 -8.24 1.12
C TYR A 99 12.05 -7.47 1.84
N GLU A 100 13.11 -7.11 1.10
CA GLU A 100 14.32 -6.42 1.58
C GLU A 100 14.52 -5.08 0.86
N SER A 101 13.41 -4.46 0.46
CA SER A 101 13.41 -3.20 -0.26
C SER A 101 13.34 -2.03 0.70
N ASP A 102 14.05 -0.95 0.44
CA ASP A 102 13.86 0.30 1.18
C ASP A 102 12.64 1.08 0.65
N SER A 103 12.38 2.26 1.21
CA SER A 103 11.26 3.09 0.75
C SER A 103 11.45 3.70 -0.66
N GLU A 104 12.67 3.82 -1.17
CA GLU A 104 12.94 4.26 -2.54
C GLU A 104 12.64 3.14 -3.53
N ASP A 105 13.09 1.91 -3.25
CA ASP A 105 12.79 0.71 -4.04
C ASP A 105 11.27 0.47 -4.17
N ILE A 106 10.55 0.62 -3.05
CA ILE A 106 9.09 0.53 -3.04
C ILE A 106 8.50 1.67 -3.89
N LEU A 107 9.01 2.89 -3.78
CA LEU A 107 8.50 4.00 -4.57
C LEU A 107 8.75 3.82 -6.07
N ILE A 108 9.92 3.33 -6.47
CA ILE A 108 10.23 2.98 -7.87
C ILE A 108 9.25 1.92 -8.37
N THR A 109 9.01 0.88 -7.57
CA THR A 109 8.04 -0.17 -7.89
C THR A 109 6.64 0.42 -8.10
N ILE A 110 6.18 1.28 -7.19
CA ILE A 110 4.87 1.96 -7.30
C ILE A 110 4.82 2.85 -8.55
N ARG A 111 5.84 3.68 -8.79
CA ARG A 111 5.89 4.64 -9.90
C ARG A 111 5.94 3.96 -11.27
N SER A 112 6.45 2.73 -11.35
CA SER A 112 6.48 1.94 -12.59
C SER A 112 5.14 1.24 -12.92
N LEU A 113 4.12 1.36 -12.08
CA LEU A 113 2.84 0.70 -12.29
C LEU A 113 2.06 1.29 -13.47
N ASN A 114 1.29 0.43 -14.14
CA ASN A 114 0.45 0.84 -15.25
C ASN A 114 -0.59 1.89 -14.77
N ARG A 115 -0.65 3.01 -15.49
CA ARG A 115 -1.56 4.14 -15.21
C ARG A 115 -3.03 3.73 -15.11
N LYS A 116 -3.43 2.60 -15.72
CA LYS A 116 -4.81 2.05 -15.66
C LYS A 116 -5.26 1.69 -14.25
N PHE A 117 -4.34 1.35 -13.35
CA PHE A 117 -4.68 1.04 -11.96
C PHE A 117 -4.99 2.35 -11.22
N GLU A 118 -6.11 2.41 -10.53
CA GLU A 118 -6.50 3.54 -9.68
C GLU A 118 -6.31 3.20 -8.20
N ASP A 119 -6.41 1.92 -7.85
CA ASP A 119 -6.32 1.42 -6.49
C ASP A 119 -5.30 0.28 -6.41
N VAL A 120 -4.25 0.45 -5.60
CA VAL A 120 -3.15 -0.54 -5.45
C VAL A 120 -2.93 -0.85 -3.98
N THR A 121 -2.72 -2.13 -3.67
CA THR A 121 -2.39 -2.59 -2.32
C THR A 121 -1.00 -3.20 -2.27
N LEU A 122 -0.20 -2.81 -1.28
CA LEU A 122 1.09 -3.42 -0.96
C LEU A 122 1.00 -4.19 0.35
N LEU A 123 1.44 -5.46 0.35
CA LEU A 123 1.62 -6.27 1.55
C LEU A 123 3.09 -6.64 1.72
N GLY A 124 3.75 -6.00 2.69
CA GLY A 124 5.20 -6.08 2.88
C GLY A 124 5.63 -6.01 4.34
N HIS A 125 6.83 -5.46 4.56
CA HIS A 125 7.52 -5.47 5.86
C HIS A 125 7.86 -4.05 6.33
N ASN A 126 8.14 -3.95 7.63
CA ASN A 126 8.83 -2.77 8.16
C ASN A 126 10.34 -2.99 8.06
N PRO A 127 11.13 -1.91 7.97
CA PRO A 127 10.72 -0.50 8.13
C PRO A 127 10.03 0.12 6.89
N SER A 128 10.18 -0.49 5.72
CA SER A 128 9.86 0.07 4.41
C SER A 128 8.38 0.49 4.24
N ILE A 129 7.42 -0.28 4.77
CA ILE A 129 5.99 0.08 4.77
C ILE A 129 5.72 1.36 5.58
N GLU A 130 6.43 1.56 6.69
CA GLU A 130 6.27 2.75 7.54
C GLU A 130 6.91 3.97 6.89
N GLU A 131 8.11 3.79 6.33
CA GLU A 131 8.83 4.85 5.62
C GLU A 131 8.06 5.33 4.38
N ILE A 132 7.57 4.40 3.55
CA ILE A 132 6.77 4.78 2.36
C ILE A 132 5.45 5.43 2.76
N ALA A 133 4.80 4.99 3.84
CA ALA A 133 3.60 5.64 4.36
C ALA A 133 3.85 7.12 4.69
N ASN A 134 4.92 7.40 5.45
CA ASN A 134 5.31 8.77 5.80
C ASN A 134 5.63 9.61 4.55
N ARG A 135 6.39 9.05 3.61
CA ARG A 135 6.74 9.74 2.36
C ARG A 135 5.52 10.10 1.53
N LEU A 136 4.57 9.17 1.38
CA LEU A 136 3.34 9.39 0.60
C LEU A 136 2.40 10.40 1.25
N ILE A 137 2.29 10.40 2.58
CA ILE A 137 1.46 11.39 3.30
C ILE A 137 2.06 12.77 3.17
N ARG A 138 3.38 12.90 3.35
CA ARG A 138 4.09 14.18 3.23
C ARG A 138 4.00 14.74 1.80
N GLY A 139 4.26 13.90 0.81
CA GLY A 139 4.27 14.32 -0.58
C GLY A 139 5.36 15.34 -0.90
N SER A 140 6.59 15.05 -0.50
CA SER A 140 7.75 15.86 -0.84
C SER A 140 8.90 14.95 -1.24
N GLU A 141 9.61 15.34 -2.29
CA GLU A 141 10.85 14.68 -2.72
C GLU A 141 11.98 14.89 -1.72
N ASP A 142 11.86 15.89 -0.84
CA ASP A 142 12.78 16.11 0.26
C ASP A 142 12.60 15.02 1.33
N SER A 143 13.64 14.20 1.50
CA SER A 143 13.75 13.15 2.51
C SER A 143 14.30 13.65 3.85
N SER A 144 14.72 14.92 3.95
CA SER A 144 15.40 15.47 5.13
C SER A 144 14.47 15.83 6.31
N PHE A 145 13.14 15.79 6.10
CA PHE A 145 12.17 16.10 7.16
C PHE A 145 11.84 14.85 8.01
N SER A 146 12.17 14.92 9.31
CA SER A 146 12.34 13.76 10.20
C SER A 146 11.15 13.40 11.08
N GLU A 147 10.06 14.17 11.09
CA GLU A 147 8.94 13.89 11.99
C GLU A 147 7.98 12.87 11.36
N SER A 148 8.07 11.63 11.84
CA SER A 148 7.17 10.56 11.44
C SER A 148 5.74 10.88 11.87
N MET A 149 4.79 10.78 10.94
CA MET A 149 3.36 10.93 11.23
C MET A 149 2.82 9.76 12.08
N PHE A 150 3.54 8.64 12.11
CA PHE A 150 3.23 7.48 12.94
C PHE A 150 4.41 7.13 13.84
N LEU A 151 4.18 6.99 15.15
CA LEU A 151 5.21 6.45 16.06
C LEU A 151 5.60 5.00 15.71
N LYS A 152 4.68 4.24 15.10
CA LYS A 152 4.89 2.84 14.70
C LYS A 152 3.81 2.35 13.74
N PHE A 153 4.20 1.57 12.73
CA PHE A 153 3.29 0.78 11.89
C PHE A 153 3.23 -0.69 12.37
N PRO A 154 2.16 -1.12 13.07
CA PRO A 154 2.10 -2.45 13.68
C PRO A 154 1.85 -3.57 12.66
N THR A 155 2.18 -4.80 13.02
CA THR A 155 1.84 -6.00 12.22
C THR A 155 0.33 -6.12 12.04
N SER A 156 -0.11 -6.53 10.84
CA SER A 156 -1.51 -6.51 10.42
C SER A 156 -2.15 -5.10 10.38
N GLY A 157 -1.36 -4.03 10.47
CA GLY A 157 -1.85 -2.68 10.24
C GLY A 157 -2.28 -2.49 8.79
N PHE A 158 -3.35 -1.73 8.57
CA PHE A 158 -3.86 -1.33 7.27
C PHE A 158 -3.96 0.19 7.21
N LEU A 159 -3.36 0.79 6.19
CA LEU A 159 -3.42 2.21 5.92
C LEU A 159 -3.90 2.43 4.49
N SER A 160 -4.85 3.33 4.28
CA SER A 160 -5.32 3.73 2.96
C SER A 160 -5.02 5.22 2.76
N ILE A 161 -4.31 5.54 1.69
CA ILE A 161 -3.90 6.90 1.32
C ILE A 161 -4.47 7.21 -0.06
N GLN A 162 -5.02 8.40 -0.22
CA GLN A 162 -5.47 8.93 -1.50
C GLN A 162 -4.61 10.12 -1.91
N VAL A 163 -4.12 10.10 -3.15
CA VAL A 163 -3.33 11.18 -3.74
C VAL A 163 -4.06 11.71 -4.96
N LYS A 164 -4.14 13.04 -5.10
CA LYS A 164 -4.57 13.68 -6.34
C LYS A 164 -3.40 13.63 -7.33
N ALA A 165 -3.36 12.62 -8.17
CA ALA A 165 -2.23 12.32 -9.04
C ALA A 165 -2.74 11.75 -10.37
N GLU A 166 -2.27 12.28 -11.50
CA GLU A 166 -2.69 11.80 -12.82
C GLU A 166 -2.10 10.41 -13.14
N SER A 167 -0.94 10.12 -12.56
CA SER A 167 -0.16 8.92 -12.76
C SER A 167 0.46 8.39 -11.47
N TRP A 168 0.92 7.13 -11.49
CA TRP A 168 1.69 6.58 -10.36
C TRP A 168 3.06 7.25 -10.21
N GLU A 169 3.62 7.85 -11.27
CA GLU A 169 4.91 8.54 -11.27
C GLU A 169 4.96 9.78 -10.36
N GLU A 170 3.80 10.36 -10.05
CA GLU A 170 3.63 11.53 -9.18
C GLU A 170 3.60 11.19 -7.69
N LEU A 171 3.44 9.92 -7.32
CA LEU A 171 3.38 9.54 -5.91
C LEU A 171 4.68 9.87 -5.19
N GLY A 172 4.54 10.35 -3.96
CA GLY A 172 5.66 10.90 -3.16
C GLY A 172 6.06 12.33 -3.53
N LYS A 173 5.56 12.90 -4.65
CA LYS A 173 5.73 14.33 -5.00
C LYS A 173 4.56 15.19 -4.55
N LEU A 174 3.40 14.57 -4.32
CA LEU A 174 2.15 15.21 -3.94
C LEU A 174 1.65 14.61 -2.62
N PRO A 175 1.08 15.44 -1.72
CA PRO A 175 0.66 14.97 -0.40
C PRO A 175 -0.54 14.03 -0.49
N GLY A 176 -0.45 12.94 0.26
CA GLY A 176 -1.51 11.95 0.38
C GLY A 176 -2.43 12.24 1.57
N LYS A 177 -3.73 12.15 1.33
CA LYS A 177 -4.75 12.18 2.39
C LYS A 177 -4.96 10.77 2.94
N ILE A 178 -4.82 10.61 4.25
CA ILE A 178 -5.21 9.36 4.93
C ILE A 178 -6.74 9.22 4.85
N ILE A 179 -7.20 8.12 4.27
CA ILE A 179 -8.62 7.78 4.17
C ILE A 179 -9.03 6.84 5.31
N ARG A 180 -8.17 5.87 5.65
CA ARG A 180 -8.40 4.90 6.72
C ARG A 180 -7.08 4.49 7.34
N PHE A 181 -7.07 4.30 8.65
CA PHE A 181 -6.02 3.59 9.36
C PHE A 181 -6.68 2.62 10.34
N TRP A 182 -6.23 1.37 10.32
CA TRP A 182 -6.77 0.32 11.18
C TRP A 182 -5.65 -0.59 11.69
N ILE A 183 -5.78 -0.98 12.95
CA ILE A 183 -4.85 -1.89 13.63
C ILE A 183 -5.66 -2.94 14.41
N PRO A 184 -5.15 -4.17 14.55
CA PRO A 184 -5.84 -5.28 15.24
C PRO A 184 -5.89 -5.16 16.76
#